data_AF-A0AAJ1BQ19-F1
#
_entry.id   AF-A0AAJ1BQ19-F1
#
_cell.length_a   1.000
_cell.length_b   1.000
_cell.length_c   1.000
_cell.angle_alpha   90.00
_cell.angle_beta   90.00
_cell.angle_gamma   90.00
#
_symmetry.space_group_name_H-M   'P 1'
#
loop_
_entity.id
_entity.type
_entity.pdbx_description
1 polymer ?
#
loop_
_entity_poly.entity_id
_entity_poly.type
_entity_poly.pdbx_seq_one_letter_code
_entity_poly.pdbx_strand_id
1 'polypeptide(L)' 'MAASEVRIVAFGRPERDDAVSAVLSAAAQRGARTRLVTSAADEDFATMDHGAIDWRGTLDNAHWLVSSAS' A
#
# COMPACT_ATOMS: atom_id res chain seq x y z
N MET A 1 10.52 -23.49 8.88
CA MET A 1 9.23 -23.12 8.28
C MET A 1 9.34 -21.67 7.85
N ALA A 2 9.39 -21.38 6.55
CA ALA A 2 9.34 -20.01 6.09
C ALA A 2 7.99 -19.45 6.54
N ALA A 3 7.99 -18.42 7.39
CA ALA A 3 6.78 -17.66 7.64
C ALA A 3 6.24 -17.30 6.26
N SER A 4 5.00 -17.70 5.96
CA SER A 4 4.33 -17.22 4.76
C SER A 4 4.49 -15.71 4.76
N GLU A 5 5.26 -15.17 3.82
CA GLU A 5 5.67 -13.77 3.81
C GLU A 5 4.44 -12.93 3.54
N VAL A 6 3.73 -12.55 4.61
CA VAL A 6 2.52 -11.75 4.52
C VAL A 6 2.87 -10.47 3.77
N ARG A 7 2.37 -10.35 2.54
CA ARG A 7 2.49 -9.15 1.72
C ARG A 7 1.23 -8.34 1.88
N ILE A 8 1.36 -7.06 2.23
CA ILE A 8 0.23 -6.13 2.33
C ILE A 8 0.49 -4.96 1.41
N VAL A 9 -0.47 -4.71 0.51
CA VAL A 9 -0.49 -3.53 -0.34
C VAL A 9 -1.64 -2.64 0.10
N ALA A 10 -1.40 -1.35 0.22
CA ALA A 10 -2.46 -0.40 0.53
C ALA A 10 -2.38 0.85 -0.32
N PHE A 11 -3.51 1.56 -0.39
CA PHE A 11 -3.64 2.84 -1.07
C PHE A 11 -3.80 3.94 -0.02
N GLY A 12 -3.02 5.01 -0.16
CA GLY A 12 -3.03 6.09 0.82
C GLY A 12 -2.31 7.34 0.33
N ARG A 13 -2.13 8.28 1.23
CA ARG A 13 -1.57 9.61 0.99
C ARG A 13 -0.04 9.60 0.92
N PRO A 14 0.57 10.47 0.11
CA PRO A 14 2.03 10.56 0.03
C PRO A 14 2.65 11.05 1.34
N GLU A 15 1.93 11.85 2.12
CA GLU A 15 2.35 12.38 3.43
C GLU A 15 2.42 11.30 4.52
N ARG A 16 1.78 10.14 4.30
CA ARG A 16 1.76 9.00 5.23
C ARG A 16 1.22 9.31 6.63
N ASP A 17 0.38 10.33 6.73
CA ASP A 17 -0.30 10.76 7.96
C ASP A 17 -1.66 10.06 8.17
N ASP A 18 -2.01 9.11 7.29
CA ASP A 18 -3.27 8.39 7.31
C ASP A 18 -3.23 7.07 8.11
N ALA A 19 -4.42 6.58 8.44
CA ALA A 19 -4.60 5.32 9.17
C ALA A 19 -4.01 4.11 8.41
N VAL A 20 -4.03 4.15 7.07
CA VAL A 20 -3.46 3.10 6.22
C VAL A 20 -1.95 2.99 6.46
N SER A 21 -1.26 4.11 6.50
CA SER A 21 0.18 4.20 6.74
C SER A 21 0.54 3.70 8.14
N ALA A 22 -0.28 4.01 9.15
CA ALA A 22 -0.12 3.46 10.50
C ALA A 22 -0.25 1.93 10.53
N VAL A 23 -1.25 1.37 9.83
CA VAL A 23 -1.44 -0.09 9.74
C VAL A 23 -0.27 -0.76 9.02
N LEU A 24 0.18 -0.21 7.88
CA LEU A 24 1.33 -0.74 7.15
C LEU A 24 2.61 -0.71 7.99
N SER A 25 2.83 0.36 8.77
CA SER A 25 3.97 0.44 9.70
C SER A 25 3.89 -0.64 10.78
N ALA A 26 2.72 -0.82 11.41
CA ALA A 26 2.51 -1.84 12.44
C ALA A 26 2.67 -3.27 11.90
N ALA A 27 2.25 -3.52 10.65
CA ALA A 27 2.43 -4.81 9.97
C ALA A 27 3.90 -5.06 9.61
N ALA A 28 4.61 -4.05 9.12
CA ALA A 28 6.04 -4.15 8.84
C ALA A 28 6.85 -4.49 10.10
N GLN A 29 6.52 -3.87 11.23
CA GLN A 29 7.12 -4.18 12.54
C GLN A 29 6.88 -5.63 12.99
N ARG A 30 5.86 -6.31 12.45
CA ARG A 30 5.52 -7.72 12.72
C ARG A 30 6.13 -8.67 11.69
N GLY A 31 6.95 -8.17 10.77
CA GLY A 31 7.62 -8.96 9.74
C GLY A 31 6.85 -9.12 8.42
N ALA A 32 5.75 -8.36 8.22
CA ALA A 32 5.07 -8.34 6.93
C ALA A 32 5.85 -7.49 5.91
N ARG A 33 5.82 -7.90 4.64
CA ARG A 33 6.28 -7.07 3.53
C ARG A 33 5.16 -6.10 3.17
N THR A 34 5.41 -4.80 3.25
CA THR A 34 4.37 -3.80 2.98
C THR A 34 4.71 -2.92 1.78
N ARG A 35 3.68 -2.51 1.02
CA ARG A 35 3.81 -1.54 -0.07
C ARG A 35 2.65 -0.55 0.00
N LEU A 36 2.98 0.73 0.03
CA LEU A 36 2.02 1.81 -0.15
C LEU A 36 2.05 2.21 -1.63
N VAL A 37 0.89 2.17 -2.27
CA VAL A 37 0.64 2.77 -3.59
C VAL A 37 0.03 4.14 -3.33
N THR A 38 0.71 5.18 -3.79
CA THR A 38 0.34 6.58 -3.55
C THR A 38 0.83 7.44 -4.72
N SER A 39 0.27 8.63 -4.88
CA SER A 39 0.67 9.61 -5.89
C SER A 39 1.97 10.32 -5.50
N ALA A 40 2.49 11.15 -6.41
CA ALA A 40 3.53 12.11 -6.06
C ALA A 40 2.98 13.17 -5.08
N ALA A 41 3.88 13.88 -4.38
CA ALA A 41 3.49 14.88 -3.38
C ALA A 41 2.75 16.10 -3.99
N ASP A 42 2.91 16.35 -5.28
CA ASP A 42 2.28 17.42 -6.05
C ASP A 42 1.15 16.92 -6.96
N GLU A 43 0.70 15.68 -6.76
CA GLU A 43 -0.30 15.01 -7.60
C GLU A 43 -1.38 14.35 -6.75
N ASP A 44 -2.63 14.42 -7.22
CA ASP A 44 -3.73 13.69 -6.60
C ASP A 44 -3.71 12.22 -7.01
N PHE A 45 -3.96 11.33 -6.03
CA PHE A 45 -4.11 9.89 -6.29
C PHE A 45 -5.18 9.58 -7.34
N ALA A 46 -6.22 10.42 -7.47
CA ALA A 46 -7.28 10.23 -8.45
C ALA A 46 -6.87 10.56 -9.89
N THR A 47 -5.80 11.33 -10.07
CA THR A 47 -5.34 11.81 -11.39
C THR A 47 -4.02 11.20 -11.81
N MET A 48 -3.36 10.44 -10.94
CA MET A 48 -2.08 9.81 -11.25
C MET A 48 -2.20 8.78 -12.38
N ASP A 49 -1.10 8.56 -13.10
CA ASP A 49 -1.05 7.53 -14.14
C ASP A 49 -1.07 6.11 -13.52
N HIS A 50 -2.27 5.63 -13.25
CA HIS A 50 -2.50 4.26 -12.80
C HIS A 50 -2.05 3.23 -13.85
N GLY A 51 -1.98 3.58 -15.13
CA GLY A 51 -1.57 2.68 -16.21
C GLY A 51 -0.07 2.38 -16.20
N ALA A 52 0.74 3.29 -15.68
CA ALA A 52 2.19 3.10 -15.51
C ALA A 52 2.55 2.11 -14.40
N ILE A 53 1.61 1.77 -13.52
CA ILE A 53 1.87 0.85 -12.40
C ILE A 53 1.82 -0.60 -12.90
N ASP A 54 2.90 -1.35 -12.66
CA ASP A 54 2.86 -2.81 -12.78
C ASP A 54 1.97 -3.41 -11.69
N TRP A 55 0.67 -3.43 -11.94
CA TRP A 55 -0.34 -3.98 -11.03
C TRP A 55 -0.15 -5.46 -10.79
N ARG A 56 0.33 -6.21 -11.80
CA ARG A 56 0.56 -7.63 -11.66
C ARG A 56 1.65 -7.87 -10.64
N GLY A 57 2.84 -7.29 -10.81
CA GLY A 57 3.93 -7.44 -9.84
C GLY A 57 3.63 -6.82 -8.47
N THR A 58 2.87 -5.72 -8.45
CA THR A 58 2.51 -5.02 -7.22
C THR A 58 1.53 -5.82 -6.37
N LEU A 59 0.51 -6.42 -6.99
CA LEU A 59 -0.62 -7.05 -6.29
C LEU A 59 -0.50 -8.58 -6.18
N ASP A 60 0.44 -9.19 -6.90
CA ASP A 60 0.66 -10.65 -6.88
C ASP A 60 0.94 -11.16 -5.45
N ASN A 61 0.12 -12.12 -5.02
CA ASN A 61 0.20 -12.76 -3.71
C ASN A 61 0.19 -11.77 -2.51
N ALA A 62 -0.48 -10.61 -2.66
CA ALA A 62 -0.61 -9.60 -1.61
C ALA A 62 -2.05 -9.47 -1.09
N HIS A 63 -2.18 -9.22 0.21
CA HIS A 63 -3.42 -8.78 0.83
C HIS A 63 -3.63 -7.29 0.59
N TRP A 64 -4.86 -6.90 0.25
CA TRP A 64 -5.18 -5.52 -0.07
C TRP A 64 -5.83 -4.85 1.13
N LEU A 65 -5.31 -3.68 1.49
CA LEU A 65 -5.88 -2.81 2.50
C LEU A 65 -6.44 -1.57 1.80
N VAL A 66 -7.75 -1.43 1.80
CA VAL A 66 -8.46 -0.27 1.27
C VAL A 66 -9.17 0.41 2.44
N SER A 67 -8.76 1.64 2.75
CA SER A 67 -9.47 2.46 3.72
C SER A 67 -10.53 3.29 2.99
N SER A 68 -11.79 2.89 3.12
CA SER A 68 -12.91 3.69 2.66
C SER A 68 -13.33 4.63 3.78
N ALA A 69 -13.14 5.94 3.59
CA ALA A 69 -13.83 6.93 4.40
C ALA A 69 -15.21 7.15 3.76
N SER A 70 -16.25 6.63 4.39
CA SER A 70 -17.65 7.02 4.13
C SER A 70 -17.96 8.34 4.84
#